data_AF-A0A7S2YUL0-F1
#
_entry.id   AF-A0A7S2YUL0-F1
#
_cell.length_a   1.000
_cell.length_b   1.000
_cell.length_c   1.000
_cell.angle_alpha   90.00
_cell.angle_beta   90.00
_cell.angle_gamma   90.00
#
_symmetry.space_group_name_H-M   'P 1'
#
loop_
_entity.id
_entity.type
_entity.pdbx_description
1 polymer ?
#
loop_
_entity_poly.entity_id
_entity_poly.type
_entity_poly.pdbx_seq_one_letter_code
_entity_poly.pdbx_strand_id
1 'polypeptide(L)'
;QSQSLSLFDKPEGLHQLFLIVADGRINEGDAMKSLIHDALAQGSGLMIVFIILDTSKNSLLEVQTVDFVNGSPVLKKYMDSFPFPYYILLREIQSLPRTLADLIRQWVEVTLQQ
;
A
#
# COMPACT_ATOMS: atom_id res chain seq x y z
N GLN A 1 17.82 17.55 -23.46
CA GLN A 1 17.35 18.27 -22.25
C GLN A 1 15.86 18.00 -22.15
N SER A 2 15.44 17.01 -21.35
CA SER A 2 14.03 16.73 -21.14
C SER A 2 13.59 17.52 -19.91
N GLN A 3 12.86 18.62 -20.12
CA GLN A 3 12.19 19.33 -19.04
C GLN A 3 10.99 18.48 -18.63
N SER A 4 11.07 17.84 -17.47
CA SER A 4 9.89 17.26 -16.83
C SER A 4 8.97 18.42 -16.44
N LEU A 5 7.78 18.44 -17.02
CA LEU A 5 6.67 19.27 -16.55
C LEU A 5 6.34 18.84 -15.11
N SER A 6 6.90 19.52 -14.10
CA SER A 6 6.36 19.46 -12.74
C SER A 6 5.06 20.26 -12.75
N LEU A 7 3.98 19.65 -13.25
CA LEU A 7 2.67 20.27 -13.34
C LEU A 7 2.09 20.68 -11.97
N PHE A 8 2.76 20.26 -10.90
CA PHE A 8 2.52 20.67 -9.53
C PHE A 8 3.88 20.96 -8.89
N ASP A 9 4.32 22.21 -8.92
CA ASP A 9 5.22 22.68 -7.86
C ASP A 9 4.53 22.33 -6.55
N LYS A 10 5.15 21.44 -5.78
CA LYS A 10 4.53 20.82 -4.61
C LYS A 10 4.20 21.94 -3.61
N PRO A 11 2.92 22.32 -3.44
CA PRO A 11 2.57 23.41 -2.54
C PRO A 11 3.02 23.06 -1.13
N GLU A 12 3.57 24.02 -0.39
CA GLU A 12 3.88 23.81 1.02
C GLU A 12 2.59 23.42 1.78
N GLY A 13 2.66 22.35 2.58
CA GLY A 13 1.49 21.81 3.29
C GLY A 13 0.56 20.93 2.44
N LEU A 14 0.93 20.55 1.21
CA LEU A 14 0.12 19.61 0.42
C LEU A 14 0.25 18.18 0.96
N HIS A 15 -0.84 17.64 1.49
CA HIS A 15 -0.98 16.23 1.79
C HIS A 15 -1.54 15.48 0.57
N GLN A 16 -0.98 14.32 0.27
CA GLN A 16 -1.37 13.51 -0.88
C GLN A 16 -1.78 12.11 -0.42
N LEU A 17 -2.93 11.63 -0.90
CA LEU A 17 -3.35 10.25 -0.69
C LEU A 17 -3.16 9.47 -1.99
N PHE A 18 -2.26 8.49 -1.98
CA PHE A 18 -2.12 7.51 -3.03
C PHE A 18 -2.85 6.22 -2.62
N LEU A 19 -4.00 6.00 -3.25
CA LEU A 19 -4.83 4.83 -3.02
C LEU A 19 -4.62 3.79 -4.11
N ILE A 20 -4.32 2.56 -3.72
CA ILE A 20 -4.19 1.41 -4.61
C ILE A 20 -5.32 0.44 -4.32
N VAL A 21 -6.02 -0.03 -5.36
CA VAL A 21 -7.09 -1.03 -5.23
C VAL A 21 -6.77 -2.19 -6.17
N ALA A 22 -6.37 -3.32 -5.61
CA ALA A 22 -5.94 -4.50 -6.38
C ALA A 22 -6.02 -5.77 -5.53
N ASP A 23 -5.76 -6.95 -6.09
CA ASP A 23 -5.83 -8.24 -5.39
C ASP A 23 -4.67 -8.48 -4.40
N GLY A 24 -3.65 -7.61 -4.40
CA GLY A 24 -2.52 -7.67 -3.48
C GLY A 24 -1.46 -8.71 -3.82
N ARG A 25 -1.49 -9.34 -5.00
CA ARG A 25 -0.48 -10.33 -5.42
C ARG A 25 0.68 -9.64 -6.15
N ILE A 26 1.72 -9.29 -5.40
CA ILE A 26 2.89 -8.52 -5.85
C ILE A 26 4.11 -9.46 -5.95
N ASN A 27 4.85 -9.39 -7.05
CA ASN A 27 5.98 -10.28 -7.38
C ASN A 27 7.34 -9.55 -7.47
N GLU A 28 7.40 -8.29 -7.05
CA GLU A 28 8.56 -7.41 -7.21
C GLU A 28 9.62 -7.53 -6.09
N GLY A 29 9.48 -8.52 -5.20
CA GLY A 29 10.45 -8.79 -4.13
C GLY A 29 10.71 -7.59 -3.22
N ASP A 30 11.97 -7.43 -2.77
CA ASP A 30 12.36 -6.36 -1.84
C ASP A 30 12.48 -4.97 -2.52
N ALA A 31 12.52 -4.91 -3.85
CA ALA A 31 12.61 -3.63 -4.58
C ALA A 31 11.38 -2.76 -4.32
N MET A 32 10.18 -3.36 -4.27
CA MET A 32 8.94 -2.65 -3.94
C MET A 32 8.97 -2.10 -2.52
N LYS A 33 9.46 -2.89 -1.54
CA LYS A 33 9.57 -2.44 -0.14
C LYS A 33 10.48 -1.21 -0.02
N SER A 34 11.64 -1.24 -0.68
CA SER A 34 12.57 -0.10 -0.69
C SER A 34 11.91 1.13 -1.29
N LEU A 35 11.24 0.98 -2.43
CA LEU A 35 10.57 2.08 -3.11
C LEU A 35 9.49 2.73 -2.23
N ILE A 36 8.65 1.92 -1.57
CA ILE A 36 7.60 2.41 -0.68
C ILE A 36 8.20 3.08 0.56
N HIS A 37 9.23 2.48 1.16
CA HIS A 37 9.96 3.08 2.28
C HIS A 37 10.53 4.45 1.90
N ASP A 38 11.22 4.55 0.77
CA ASP A 38 11.85 5.79 0.30
C ASP A 38 10.81 6.86 -0.05
N ALA A 39 9.66 6.46 -0.62
CA ALA A 39 8.57 7.38 -0.91
C ALA A 39 7.96 7.99 0.37
N LEU A 40 7.79 7.17 1.42
CA LEU A 40 7.24 7.60 2.71
C LEU A 40 8.25 8.41 3.54
N ALA A 41 9.55 8.07 3.46
CA ALA A 41 10.62 8.75 4.20
C ALA A 41 10.90 10.17 3.71
N GLN A 42 10.53 10.51 2.48
CA GLN A 42 10.75 11.83 1.87
C GLN A 42 9.91 12.99 2.48
N GLY A 43 9.20 12.76 3.59
CA GLY A 43 8.55 13.83 4.38
C GLY A 43 7.46 14.60 3.61
N SER A 44 6.90 13.99 2.57
CA SER A 44 6.16 14.70 1.52
C SER A 44 4.67 14.92 1.78
N GLY A 45 4.18 14.61 2.98
CA GLY A 45 2.73 14.54 3.26
C GLY A 45 2.02 13.42 2.47
N LEU A 46 2.77 12.48 1.87
CA LEU A 46 2.25 11.36 1.11
C LEU A 46 1.82 10.22 2.05
N MET A 47 0.55 9.85 1.95
CA MET A 47 0.00 8.63 2.53
C MET A 47 -0.27 7.64 1.41
N ILE A 48 0.23 6.41 1.54
CA ILE A 48 -0.02 5.32 0.59
C ILE A 48 -0.88 4.27 1.28
N VAL A 49 -2.06 3.97 0.73
CA VAL A 49 -2.96 2.95 1.29
C VAL A 49 -3.35 1.94 0.22
N PHE A 50 -3.24 0.66 0.55
CA PHE A 50 -3.59 -0.44 -0.35
C PHE A 50 -4.90 -1.12 0.09
N ILE A 51 -5.95 -1.06 -0.71
CA ILE A 51 -7.15 -1.87 -0.54
C ILE A 51 -6.95 -3.18 -1.30
N ILE A 52 -6.76 -4.25 -0.55
CA ILE A 52 -6.60 -5.61 -1.05
C ILE A 52 -7.98 -6.21 -1.30
N LEU A 53 -8.29 -6.52 -2.55
CA LEU A 53 -9.50 -7.21 -2.95
C LEU A 53 -9.33 -8.73 -2.79
N ASP A 54 -9.68 -9.24 -1.62
CA ASP A 54 -9.57 -10.67 -1.27
C ASP A 54 -10.91 -11.40 -1.42
N THR A 55 -11.51 -11.30 -2.60
CA THR A 55 -12.82 -11.89 -2.93
C THR A 55 -12.73 -13.30 -3.50
N SER A 56 -11.51 -13.80 -3.73
CA SER A 56 -11.26 -15.09 -4.34
C SER A 56 -11.38 -16.25 -3.34
N LYS A 57 -11.61 -17.48 -3.84
CA LYS A 57 -11.61 -18.68 -2.99
C LYS A 57 -10.26 -18.95 -2.32
N ASN A 58 -9.16 -18.51 -2.94
CA ASN A 58 -7.81 -18.68 -2.43
C ASN A 58 -7.39 -17.37 -1.76
N SER A 59 -7.73 -17.23 -0.47
CA SER A 59 -7.50 -15.99 0.26
C SER A 59 -6.01 -15.62 0.26
N LEU A 60 -5.72 -14.33 0.11
CA LEU A 60 -4.34 -13.82 0.21
C LEU A 60 -3.72 -14.17 1.58
N LEU A 61 -4.54 -14.28 2.63
CA LEU A 61 -4.10 -14.67 3.98
C LEU A 61 -3.58 -16.11 4.06
N GLU A 62 -4.00 -16.97 3.14
CA GLU A 62 -3.59 -18.36 3.07
C GLU A 62 -2.35 -18.56 2.19
N VAL A 63 -1.95 -17.53 1.44
CA VAL A 63 -0.76 -17.59 0.59
C VAL A 63 0.48 -17.68 1.45
N GLN A 64 1.30 -18.68 1.15
CA GLN A 64 2.58 -18.94 1.81
C GLN A 64 3.72 -18.64 0.85
N THR A 65 4.79 -18.06 1.38
CA THR A 65 6.06 -17.83 0.68
C THR A 65 7.15 -18.69 1.31
N VAL A 66 8.20 -18.96 0.55
CA VAL A 66 9.37 -19.69 1.03
C VAL A 66 10.56 -18.74 1.00
N ASP A 67 11.11 -18.49 2.18
CA ASP A 67 12.40 -17.81 2.35
C ASP A 67 13.49 -18.83 2.62
N PHE A 68 14.74 -18.50 2.33
CA PHE A 68 15.88 -19.34 2.71
C PHE A 68 16.68 -18.66 3.81
N VAL A 69 16.65 -19.25 5.01
CA VAL A 69 17.43 -18.78 6.17
C VAL A 69 18.53 -19.79 6.43
N ASN A 70 19.80 -19.37 6.34
CA ASN A 70 20.98 -20.24 6.48
C ASN A 70 20.93 -21.47 5.55
N GLY A 71 20.45 -21.28 4.31
CA GLY A 71 20.33 -22.36 3.32
C GLY A 71 19.16 -23.33 3.54
N SER A 72 18.35 -23.15 4.60
CA SER A 72 17.16 -23.96 4.86
C SER A 72 15.88 -23.23 4.44
N PRO A 73 14.94 -23.88 3.73
CA PRO A 73 13.67 -23.28 3.39
C PRO A 73 12.82 -23.10 4.64
N VAL A 74 12.34 -21.88 4.86
CA VAL A 74 11.44 -21.48 5.92
C VAL A 74 10.19 -20.93 5.29
N LEU A 75 9.06 -21.53 5.64
CA LEU A 75 7.77 -21.12 5.14
C LEU A 75 7.23 -19.95 5.96
N LYS A 76 6.76 -18.89 5.29
CA LYS A 76 6.20 -17.68 5.90
C LYS A 76 4.85 -17.36 5.28
N LYS A 77 4.05 -16.55 5.98
CA LYS A 77 2.83 -16.01 5.37
C LYS A 77 3.21 -14.89 4.44
N TYR A 78 2.57 -14.83 3.27
CA TYR A 78 2.79 -13.75 2.30
C TYR A 78 2.62 -12.36 2.94
N MET A 79 1.59 -12.22 3.77
CA MET A 79 1.26 -10.97 4.46
C MET A 79 2.33 -10.48 5.45
N ASP A 80 3.17 -11.37 5.96
CA ASP A 80 4.28 -10.97 6.86
C ASP A 80 5.33 -10.14 6.11
N SER A 81 5.33 -10.21 4.78
CA SER A 81 6.28 -9.55 3.88
C SER A 81 5.60 -8.57 2.91
N PHE A 82 4.32 -8.24 3.12
CA PHE A 82 3.57 -7.34 2.25
C PHE A 82 4.20 -5.94 2.23
N PRO A 83 4.44 -5.33 1.05
CA PRO A 83 5.33 -4.17 0.96
C PRO A 83 4.68 -2.83 1.36
N PHE A 84 3.36 -2.83 1.59
CA PHE A 84 2.64 -1.62 1.98
C PHE A 84 2.34 -1.63 3.48
N PRO A 85 2.72 -0.60 4.23
CA PRO A 85 2.48 -0.55 5.68
C PRO A 85 1.01 -0.30 6.04
N TYR A 86 0.27 0.42 5.17
CA TYR A 86 -1.15 0.67 5.35
C TYR A 86 -1.95 -0.09 4.30
N TYR A 87 -2.76 -1.05 4.74
CA TYR A 87 -3.63 -1.79 3.87
C TYR A 87 -4.96 -2.16 4.54
N ILE A 88 -5.97 -2.39 3.72
CA ILE A 88 -7.29 -2.89 4.13
C ILE A 88 -7.57 -4.16 3.34
N LEU A 89 -7.85 -5.26 4.03
CA LEU A 89 -8.29 -6.50 3.40
C LEU A 89 -9.82 -6.46 3.21
N LEU A 90 -10.27 -6.50 1.96
CA LEU A 90 -11.67 -6.39 1.60
C LEU A 90 -12.16 -7.68 0.96
N ARG A 91 -12.98 -8.43 1.71
CA ARG A 91 -13.56 -9.72 1.26
C ARG A 91 -14.86 -9.60 0.50
N GLU A 92 -15.61 -8.53 0.75
CA GLU A 92 -16.91 -8.27 0.14
C GLU A 92 -16.85 -7.02 -0.72
N ILE A 93 -16.85 -7.16 -2.05
CA ILE A 93 -16.72 -6.03 -2.98
C ILE A 93 -17.82 -4.97 -2.80
N GLN A 94 -18.99 -5.36 -2.28
CA GLN A 94 -20.10 -4.45 -1.98
C GLN A 94 -19.74 -3.44 -0.88
N SER A 95 -18.77 -3.77 -0.01
CA SER A 95 -18.28 -2.88 1.04
C SER A 95 -17.26 -1.84 0.54
N LEU A 96 -16.77 -1.95 -0.70
CA LEU A 96 -15.73 -1.07 -1.25
C LEU A 96 -16.14 0.41 -1.24
N PRO A 97 -17.34 0.82 -1.70
CA PRO A 97 -17.74 2.23 -1.67
C PRO A 97 -17.72 2.82 -0.26
N ARG A 98 -18.18 2.03 0.72
CA ARG A 98 -18.20 2.46 2.13
C ARG A 98 -16.78 2.56 2.69
N THR A 99 -15.95 1.55 2.42
CA THR A 99 -14.55 1.51 2.86
C THR A 99 -13.75 2.69 2.30
N LEU A 100 -13.96 3.04 1.02
CA LEU A 100 -13.36 4.22 0.40
C LEU A 100 -13.79 5.51 1.10
N ALA A 101 -15.09 5.67 1.37
CA ALA A 101 -15.61 6.85 2.04
C ALA A 101 -15.03 7.01 3.46
N ASP A 102 -14.96 5.92 4.23
CA ASP A 102 -14.38 5.93 5.58
C ASP A 102 -12.88 6.22 5.56
N LEU A 103 -12.13 5.62 4.62
CA LEU A 103 -10.69 5.87 4.44
C LEU A 103 -10.42 7.34 4.10
N ILE A 104 -11.14 7.90 3.13
CA ILE A 104 -10.97 9.30 2.71
C ILE A 104 -11.31 10.23 3.88
N ARG A 105 -12.42 9.96 4.60
CA ARG A 105 -12.80 10.74 5.78
C ARG A 105 -11.71 10.72 6.84
N GLN A 106 -11.17 9.54 7.16
CA GLN A 106 -10.09 9.39 8.12
C GLN A 106 -8.82 10.13 7.67
N TRP A 107 -8.45 10.03 6.40
CA TRP A 107 -7.30 10.74 5.85
C TRP A 107 -7.46 12.26 5.97
N VAL A 108 -8.65 12.80 5.66
CA VAL A 108 -8.96 14.22 5.82
C VAL A 108 -8.88 14.63 7.30
N GLU A 109 -9.47 13.85 8.21
CA GLU A 109 -9.41 14.14 9.65
C GLU A 109 -7.98 14.20 10.18
N VAL A 110 -7.12 13.24 9.80
CA VAL A 110 -5.70 13.22 10.20
C VAL A 110 -4.94 14.39 9.60
N THR A 111 -5.23 14.74 8.35
CA THR A 111 -4.56 15.82 7.63
C THR A 111 -4.93 17.20 8.18
N LEU A 112 -6.18 17.41 8.61
CA LEU A 112 -6.65 18.69 9.15
C LEU A 112 -6.20 18.95 10.60
N GLN A 113 -5.69 17.93 11.29
CA GLN A 113 -5.24 18.01 12.69
C GLN A 113 -3.73 18.25 12.86
N GLN A 114 -2.98 18.31 11.75
CA GLN A 114 -1.53 18.57 11.73
C GLN A 114 -1.25 19.99 11.23
#